data_AF-A0A2D6YSJ0-F1
#
_entry.id   AF-A0A2D6YSJ0-F1
#
_cell.length_a   1.000
_cell.length_b   1.000
_cell.length_c   1.000
_cell.angle_alpha   90.00
_cell.angle_beta   90.00
_cell.angle_gamma   90.00
#
_symmetry.space_group_name_H-M   'P 1'
#
loop_
_entity.id
_entity.type
_entity.pdbx_description
1 polymer ?
#
loop_
_entity_poly.entity_id
_entity_poly.type
_entity_poly.pdbx_seq_one_letter_code
_entity_poly.pdbx_strand_id
1 'polypeptide(L)'
;GAWNARTLDRNDLFGPPADSGGDGSCFMTGDGLGDVDGGFTSLVTPDLDPFGLVMPVVRFDLWLRLEGTVPANDRFEIAASNDGGESWALLEVVTAGTDGWASRSIELDPVASPTDIRLRFRAHGESEAATVVAAVDRLELLEWVCDDGVPGDMNGDGFVNGEDFGQFLVEWGSVDSVADFNFDGNVDGFDLGILLGHWTG
;
A
#
# COMPACT_ATOMS: atom_id res chain seq x y z
N GLY A 1 10.51 -20.59 0.97
CA GLY A 1 10.15 -20.43 -0.47
C GLY A 1 10.54 -19.07 -1.00
N ALA A 2 10.55 -18.87 -2.32
CA ALA A 2 10.68 -17.55 -2.94
C ALA A 2 9.29 -17.03 -3.37
N TRP A 3 9.13 -15.72 -3.54
CA TRP A 3 7.99 -15.15 -4.25
C TRP A 3 8.27 -15.11 -5.75
N ASN A 4 7.28 -15.45 -6.57
CA ASN A 4 7.40 -15.45 -8.02
C ASN A 4 6.24 -14.68 -8.66
N ALA A 5 6.58 -13.78 -9.59
CA ALA A 5 5.61 -13.30 -10.57
C ALA A 5 5.37 -14.45 -11.56
N ARG A 6 4.14 -14.93 -11.66
CA ARG A 6 3.83 -16.04 -12.56
C ARG A 6 2.43 -15.95 -13.14
N THR A 7 2.33 -16.43 -14.37
CA THR A 7 1.05 -16.77 -15.00
C THR A 7 0.52 -18.03 -14.34
N LEU A 8 -0.73 -17.99 -13.90
CA LEU A 8 -1.36 -19.11 -13.19
C LEU A 8 -1.68 -20.25 -14.16
N ASP A 9 -1.42 -21.47 -13.72
CA ASP A 9 -1.66 -22.68 -14.51
C ASP A 9 -2.74 -23.55 -13.86
N ARG A 10 -3.52 -24.26 -14.68
CA ARG A 10 -4.58 -25.16 -14.18
C ARG A 10 -4.05 -26.35 -13.38
N ASN A 11 -2.76 -26.65 -13.51
CA ASN A 11 -2.08 -27.71 -12.77
C ASN A 11 -1.50 -27.23 -11.43
N ASP A 12 -1.67 -25.94 -11.09
CA ASP A 12 -1.26 -25.43 -9.79
C ASP A 12 -2.06 -26.12 -8.67
N LEU A 13 -1.34 -26.69 -7.71
CA LEU A 13 -1.91 -27.33 -6.53
C LEU A 13 -2.12 -26.31 -5.40
N PHE A 14 -1.29 -25.27 -5.39
CA PHE A 14 -1.27 -24.20 -4.43
C PHE A 14 -1.47 -22.85 -5.12
N GLY A 15 -2.09 -21.92 -4.41
CA GLY A 15 -2.36 -20.57 -4.90
C GLY A 15 -3.80 -20.35 -5.39
N PRO A 16 -4.08 -19.15 -5.89
CA PRO A 16 -5.39 -18.78 -6.41
C PRO A 16 -5.69 -19.48 -7.75
N PRO A 17 -6.95 -19.83 -8.03
CA PRO A 17 -7.33 -20.52 -9.28
C PRO A 17 -7.35 -19.61 -10.52
N ALA A 18 -7.30 -18.29 -10.31
CA ALA A 18 -7.25 -17.23 -11.32
C ALA A 18 -6.63 -15.99 -10.68
N ASP A 19 -6.13 -15.06 -11.48
CA ASP A 19 -5.58 -13.79 -11.02
C ASP A 19 -6.70 -12.79 -10.67
N SER A 20 -6.35 -11.67 -10.04
CA SER A 20 -7.30 -10.60 -9.72
C SER A 20 -7.34 -9.51 -10.80
N GLY A 21 -6.21 -9.26 -11.46
CA GLY A 21 -6.02 -8.23 -12.50
C GLY A 21 -6.71 -8.48 -13.83
N GLY A 22 -6.98 -9.74 -14.17
CA GLY A 22 -7.46 -10.17 -15.48
C GLY A 22 -6.37 -10.30 -16.55
N ASP A 23 -5.09 -10.21 -16.18
CA ASP A 23 -3.93 -10.38 -17.06
C ASP A 23 -3.35 -11.82 -17.03
N GLY A 24 -3.94 -12.68 -16.21
CA GLY A 24 -3.57 -14.09 -16.04
C GLY A 24 -2.43 -14.32 -15.05
N SER A 25 -1.90 -13.28 -14.39
CA SER A 25 -0.69 -13.36 -13.58
C SER A 25 -0.86 -12.72 -12.20
N CYS A 26 -0.09 -13.21 -11.22
CA CYS A 26 0.02 -12.56 -9.92
C CYS A 26 1.41 -12.81 -9.30
N PHE A 27 1.72 -12.14 -8.20
CA PHE A 27 2.85 -12.51 -7.36
C PHE A 27 2.39 -13.50 -6.31
N MET A 28 3.01 -14.68 -6.22
CA MET A 28 2.67 -15.67 -5.19
C MET A 28 3.88 -16.32 -4.57
N THR A 29 3.71 -16.83 -3.35
CA THR A 29 4.70 -17.69 -2.70
C THR A 29 4.84 -19.01 -3.45
N GLY A 30 6.08 -19.47 -3.65
CA GLY A 30 6.35 -20.73 -4.33
C GLY A 30 6.09 -20.65 -5.83
N ASP A 31 5.94 -21.80 -6.45
CA ASP A 31 5.79 -22.00 -7.91
C ASP A 31 4.47 -22.69 -8.28
N GLY A 32 3.51 -22.76 -7.33
CA GLY A 32 2.23 -23.45 -7.49
C GLY A 32 2.26 -24.93 -7.11
N LEU A 33 3.43 -25.51 -6.82
CA LEU A 33 3.58 -26.93 -6.47
C LEU A 33 3.87 -27.18 -5.00
N GLY A 34 4.08 -26.11 -4.21
CA GLY A 34 4.28 -26.18 -2.77
C GLY A 34 3.93 -24.88 -2.09
N ASP A 35 3.97 -24.91 -0.78
CA ASP A 35 3.68 -23.79 0.11
C ASP A 35 4.95 -23.34 0.85
N VAL A 36 4.79 -22.50 1.87
CA VAL A 36 5.91 -21.97 2.65
C VAL A 36 6.20 -22.90 3.83
N ASP A 37 7.32 -23.62 3.75
CA ASP A 37 7.81 -24.49 4.84
C ASP A 37 9.13 -24.02 5.45
N GLY A 38 9.31 -24.32 6.73
CA GLY A 38 10.58 -24.23 7.45
C GLY A 38 11.10 -22.80 7.65
N GLY A 39 10.21 -21.82 7.73
CA GLY A 39 10.58 -20.43 8.01
C GLY A 39 9.56 -19.42 7.46
N PHE A 40 10.07 -18.38 6.81
CA PHE A 40 9.25 -17.38 6.16
C PHE A 40 9.82 -16.98 4.79
N THR A 41 8.99 -16.31 4.00
CA THR A 41 9.41 -15.64 2.77
C THR A 41 8.83 -14.24 2.68
N SER A 42 9.48 -13.34 1.95
CA SER A 42 9.07 -11.94 1.87
C SER A 42 9.10 -11.41 0.44
N LEU A 43 8.10 -10.60 0.11
CA LEU A 43 8.01 -9.78 -1.08
C LEU A 43 8.06 -8.33 -0.64
N VAL A 44 8.88 -7.53 -1.31
CA VAL A 44 8.98 -6.08 -1.08
C VAL A 44 8.54 -5.37 -2.34
N THR A 45 7.70 -4.36 -2.20
CA THR A 45 7.26 -3.53 -3.33
C THR A 45 8.43 -2.71 -3.87
N PRO A 46 8.32 -2.19 -5.11
CA PRO A 46 9.09 -1.01 -5.52
C PRO A 46 8.83 0.17 -4.56
N ASP A 47 9.63 1.23 -4.72
CA ASP A 47 9.37 2.51 -4.06
C ASP A 47 7.99 3.04 -4.49
N LEU A 48 7.19 3.39 -3.49
CA LEU A 48 5.90 4.04 -3.63
C LEU A 48 6.14 5.53 -3.33
N ASP A 49 5.85 6.38 -4.31
CA ASP A 49 6.03 7.83 -4.21
C ASP A 49 4.65 8.49 -3.97
N PRO A 50 4.28 8.82 -2.73
CA PRO A 50 3.05 9.54 -2.43
C PRO A 50 3.16 11.05 -2.68
N PHE A 51 4.25 11.56 -3.26
CA PHE A 51 4.42 12.99 -3.45
C PHE A 51 3.24 13.61 -4.21
N GLY A 52 2.67 14.67 -3.63
CA GLY A 52 1.52 15.37 -4.17
C GLY A 52 0.16 14.79 -3.78
N LEU A 53 0.11 13.68 -3.02
CA LEU A 53 -1.13 13.12 -2.48
C LEU A 53 -1.41 13.64 -1.07
N VAL A 54 -2.66 13.98 -0.75
CA VAL A 54 -3.07 14.43 0.58
C VAL A 54 -3.36 13.28 1.54
N MET A 55 -4.12 12.29 1.07
CA MET A 55 -4.43 11.07 1.83
C MET A 55 -4.03 9.85 1.01
N PRO A 56 -2.72 9.55 0.92
CA PRO A 56 -2.22 8.41 0.16
C PRO A 56 -2.71 7.09 0.76
N VAL A 57 -3.27 6.22 -0.08
CA VAL A 57 -3.73 4.88 0.27
C VAL A 57 -3.08 3.87 -0.67
N VAL A 58 -2.47 2.83 -0.12
CA VAL A 58 -2.04 1.68 -0.90
C VAL A 58 -3.15 0.65 -0.90
N ARG A 59 -3.66 0.33 -2.10
CA ARG A 59 -4.59 -0.76 -2.33
C ARG A 59 -3.89 -1.94 -2.98
N PHE A 60 -4.26 -3.15 -2.58
CA PHE A 60 -3.84 -4.39 -3.25
C PHE A 60 -4.86 -5.49 -3.01
N ASP A 61 -4.86 -6.51 -3.86
CA ASP A 61 -5.65 -7.72 -3.65
C ASP A 61 -4.77 -8.80 -3.01
N LEU A 62 -5.32 -9.43 -1.97
CA LEU A 62 -4.67 -10.50 -1.22
C LEU A 62 -5.47 -11.79 -1.37
N TRP A 63 -4.78 -12.85 -1.76
CA TRP A 63 -5.27 -14.22 -1.64
C TRP A 63 -4.40 -14.96 -0.64
N LEU A 64 -5.01 -15.65 0.32
CA LEU A 64 -4.28 -16.29 1.41
C LEU A 64 -4.92 -17.63 1.78
N ARG A 65 -4.13 -18.71 1.74
CA ARG A 65 -4.49 -20.01 2.30
C ARG A 65 -3.64 -20.25 3.54
N LEU A 66 -4.32 -20.40 4.68
CA LEU A 66 -3.76 -20.77 5.98
C LEU A 66 -4.56 -21.96 6.50
N GLU A 67 -4.02 -23.16 6.38
CA GLU A 67 -4.68 -24.40 6.83
C GLU A 67 -3.77 -25.16 7.82
N GLY A 68 -4.35 -25.70 8.89
CA GLY A 68 -3.57 -26.41 9.92
C GLY A 68 -2.58 -25.52 10.69
N THR A 69 -2.75 -24.19 10.62
CA THR A 69 -1.80 -23.20 11.14
C THR A 69 -1.92 -22.96 12.64
N VAL A 70 -0.79 -22.59 13.26
CA VAL A 70 -0.78 -22.00 14.61
C VAL A 70 -0.47 -20.51 14.47
N PRO A 71 -1.36 -19.58 14.89
CA PRO A 71 -1.19 -18.14 14.63
C PRO A 71 0.15 -17.52 15.07
N ALA A 72 0.79 -18.08 16.10
CA ALA A 72 2.08 -17.62 16.59
C ALA A 72 3.26 -17.99 15.67
N ASN A 73 3.10 -19.04 14.86
CA ASN A 73 4.14 -19.61 14.01
C ASN A 73 3.84 -19.36 12.53
N ASP A 74 2.58 -19.51 12.14
CA ASP A 74 2.13 -19.50 10.76
C ASP A 74 1.11 -18.37 10.57
N ARG A 75 1.53 -17.31 9.88
CA ARG A 75 0.78 -16.06 9.74
C ARG A 75 1.29 -15.26 8.54
N PHE A 76 0.51 -14.28 8.13
CA PHE A 76 0.93 -13.30 7.14
C PHE A 76 1.09 -11.93 7.80
N GLU A 77 2.17 -11.21 7.49
CA GLU A 77 2.47 -9.90 8.03
C GLU A 77 2.61 -8.88 6.91
N ILE A 78 2.07 -7.69 7.13
CA ILE A 78 2.25 -6.52 6.27
C ILE A 78 2.98 -5.46 7.07
N ALA A 79 4.08 -4.95 6.53
CA ALA A 79 4.88 -3.90 7.16
C ALA A 79 5.23 -2.80 6.16
N ALA A 80 5.42 -1.57 6.63
CA ALA A 80 5.93 -0.45 5.85
C ALA A 80 7.34 -0.05 6.29
N SER A 81 8.11 0.47 5.35
CA SER A 81 9.37 1.19 5.58
C SER A 81 9.26 2.57 4.94
N ASN A 82 9.90 3.56 5.57
CA ASN A 82 10.06 4.93 5.07
C ASN A 82 11.54 5.37 5.04
N ASP A 83 12.46 4.41 5.09
CA ASP A 83 13.91 4.62 5.18
C ASP A 83 14.69 3.71 4.21
N GLY A 84 14.09 3.43 3.05
CA GLY A 84 14.70 2.59 2.02
C GLY A 84 14.79 1.10 2.38
N GLY A 85 14.08 0.66 3.43
CA GLY A 85 14.04 -0.73 3.90
C GLY A 85 14.98 -1.04 5.07
N GLU A 86 15.61 -0.03 5.68
CA GLU A 86 16.48 -0.20 6.86
C GLU A 86 15.68 -0.60 8.10
N SER A 87 14.50 -0.01 8.31
CA SER A 87 13.55 -0.37 9.36
C SER A 87 12.15 -0.61 8.82
N TRP A 88 11.35 -1.37 9.58
CA TRP A 88 10.02 -1.82 9.15
C TRP A 88 9.02 -1.71 10.31
N ALA A 89 8.01 -0.88 10.15
CA ALA A 89 6.85 -0.79 11.04
C ALA A 89 5.82 -1.84 10.65
N LEU A 90 5.41 -2.68 11.61
CA LEU A 90 4.36 -3.68 11.40
C LEU A 90 3.00 -2.97 11.34
N LEU A 91 2.27 -3.18 10.25
CA LEU A 91 0.94 -2.59 10.02
C LEU A 91 -0.16 -3.58 10.36
N GLU A 92 -0.03 -4.82 9.89
CA GLU A 92 -1.07 -5.84 10.06
C GLU A 92 -0.48 -7.24 10.25
N VAL A 93 -1.14 -8.04 11.07
CA VAL A 93 -0.93 -9.48 11.20
C VAL A 93 -2.21 -10.21 10.84
N VAL A 94 -2.17 -11.01 9.80
CA VAL A 94 -3.28 -11.81 9.29
C VAL A 94 -3.07 -13.27 9.68
N THR A 95 -4.00 -13.82 10.45
CA THR A 95 -3.91 -15.20 10.99
C THR A 95 -5.03 -16.11 10.49
N ALA A 96 -5.89 -15.60 9.60
CA ALA A 96 -6.94 -16.35 8.92
C ALA A 96 -6.79 -16.20 7.41
N GLY A 97 -7.02 -17.29 6.67
CA GLY A 97 -7.04 -17.27 5.21
C GLY A 97 -8.21 -16.44 4.67
N THR A 98 -8.14 -16.12 3.38
CA THR A 98 -9.19 -15.40 2.66
C THR A 98 -10.11 -16.35 1.90
N ASP A 99 -11.37 -15.94 1.68
CA ASP A 99 -12.31 -16.65 0.80
C ASP A 99 -12.13 -16.17 -0.65
N GLY A 100 -10.99 -16.53 -1.25
CA GLY A 100 -10.57 -16.01 -2.56
C GLY A 100 -9.79 -14.70 -2.48
N TRP A 101 -9.76 -13.95 -3.58
CA TRP A 101 -9.12 -12.63 -3.61
C TRP A 101 -9.92 -11.63 -2.79
N ALA A 102 -9.25 -10.93 -1.89
CA ALA A 102 -9.84 -9.91 -1.05
C ALA A 102 -9.01 -8.62 -1.14
N SER A 103 -9.66 -7.53 -1.51
CA SER A 103 -9.00 -6.21 -1.52
C SER A 103 -8.63 -5.76 -0.11
N ARG A 104 -7.48 -5.11 0.00
CA ARG A 104 -6.93 -4.50 1.19
C ARG A 104 -6.53 -3.07 0.87
N SER A 105 -6.76 -2.18 1.82
CA SER A 105 -6.37 -0.77 1.75
C SER A 105 -5.62 -0.41 3.01
N ILE A 106 -4.48 0.26 2.84
CA ILE A 106 -3.63 0.74 3.92
C ILE A 106 -3.46 2.23 3.71
N GLU A 107 -3.99 3.01 4.64
CA GLU A 107 -3.70 4.44 4.73
C GLU A 107 -2.23 4.60 5.08
N LEU A 108 -1.52 5.40 4.29
CA LEU A 108 -0.17 5.82 4.64
C LEU A 108 -0.35 7.08 5.49
N ASP A 109 0.09 7.03 6.75
CA ASP A 109 0.20 8.25 7.56
C ASP A 109 1.01 9.27 6.76
N PRO A 110 0.65 10.57 6.78
CA PRO A 110 1.39 11.58 6.05
C PRO A 110 2.85 11.56 6.50
N VAL A 111 3.69 10.98 5.65
CA VAL A 111 5.10 10.85 5.93
C VAL A 111 5.68 12.22 5.61
N ALA A 112 6.26 12.88 6.61
CA ALA A 112 7.06 14.10 6.44
C ALA A 112 8.32 13.89 5.52
N SER A 113 8.40 12.77 4.81
CA SER A 113 9.49 12.40 3.90
C SER A 113 8.94 11.58 2.73
N PRO A 114 8.96 12.09 1.48
CA PRO A 114 8.15 11.52 0.40
C PRO A 114 8.78 10.40 -0.42
N THR A 115 10.03 9.98 -0.20
CA THR A 115 10.77 9.34 -1.32
C THR A 115 10.98 7.83 -1.25
N ASP A 116 10.72 7.16 -0.12
CA ASP A 116 11.18 5.77 0.06
C ASP A 116 10.16 4.88 0.78
N ILE A 117 8.86 5.05 0.49
CA ILE A 117 7.84 4.17 1.07
C ILE A 117 7.87 2.81 0.37
N ARG A 118 7.99 1.74 1.16
CA ARG A 118 7.90 0.36 0.67
C ARG A 118 6.99 -0.46 1.56
N LEU A 119 6.20 -1.36 0.96
CA LEU A 119 5.53 -2.42 1.70
C LEU A 119 6.32 -3.72 1.63
N ARG A 120 6.28 -4.48 2.72
CA ARG A 120 6.76 -5.85 2.81
C ARG A 120 5.64 -6.78 3.21
N PHE A 121 5.40 -7.75 2.36
CA PHE A 121 4.51 -8.88 2.57
C PHE A 121 5.34 -10.07 3.05
N ARG A 122 5.04 -10.63 4.21
CA ARG A 122 5.77 -11.78 4.77
C ARG A 122 4.82 -12.91 5.10
N ALA A 123 5.03 -14.06 4.48
CA ALA A 123 4.32 -15.30 4.80
C ALA A 123 5.24 -16.15 5.69
N HIS A 124 4.79 -16.43 6.91
CA HIS A 124 5.44 -17.34 7.86
C HIS A 124 4.76 -18.71 7.78
N GLY A 125 5.55 -19.74 7.52
CA GLY A 125 5.16 -21.14 7.58
C GLY A 125 6.31 -21.90 8.24
N GLU A 126 6.36 -21.78 9.57
CA GLU A 126 7.42 -22.38 10.40
C GLU A 126 7.13 -23.87 10.65
N SER A 127 5.86 -24.29 10.49
CA SER A 127 5.45 -25.69 10.58
C SER A 127 5.34 -26.36 9.22
N GLU A 128 6.07 -27.47 9.02
CA GLU A 128 5.93 -28.34 7.82
C GLU A 128 4.57 -29.06 7.73
N ALA A 129 3.73 -28.98 8.77
CA ALA A 129 2.41 -29.60 8.79
C ALA A 129 1.29 -28.63 8.40
N ALA A 130 1.58 -27.33 8.39
CA ALA A 130 0.63 -26.30 7.98
C ALA A 130 0.69 -26.11 6.46
N THR A 131 -0.35 -25.51 5.90
CA THR A 131 -0.31 -24.98 4.54
C THR A 131 -0.35 -23.47 4.57
N VAL A 132 0.72 -22.83 4.09
CA VAL A 132 0.83 -21.36 4.03
C VAL A 132 1.14 -20.91 2.61
N VAL A 133 0.14 -20.34 1.94
CA VAL A 133 0.29 -19.79 0.59
C VAL A 133 -0.29 -18.40 0.53
N ALA A 134 0.47 -17.44 0.02
CA ALA A 134 0.01 -16.08 -0.20
C ALA A 134 0.19 -15.68 -1.66
N ALA A 135 -0.76 -14.91 -2.18
CA ALA A 135 -0.63 -14.21 -3.45
C ALA A 135 -1.09 -12.76 -3.30
N VAL A 136 -0.41 -11.88 -4.00
CA VAL A 136 -0.68 -10.44 -4.06
C VAL A 136 -0.82 -10.05 -5.52
N ASP A 137 -1.80 -9.21 -5.81
CA ASP A 137 -2.06 -8.66 -7.13
C ASP A 137 -2.61 -7.23 -7.02
N ARG A 138 -2.66 -6.49 -8.13
CA ARG A 138 -3.29 -5.17 -8.22
C ARG A 138 -2.81 -4.15 -7.18
N LEU A 139 -1.51 -4.08 -6.96
CA LEU A 139 -0.91 -3.03 -6.13
C LEU A 139 -1.09 -1.67 -6.80
N GLU A 140 -1.80 -0.77 -6.15
CA GLU A 140 -2.15 0.57 -6.62
C GLU A 140 -1.88 1.58 -5.50
N LEU A 141 -1.21 2.69 -5.82
CA LEU A 141 -1.14 3.86 -4.95
C LEU A 141 -2.24 4.83 -5.39
N LEU A 142 -3.10 5.18 -4.46
CA LEU A 142 -4.32 5.96 -4.68
C LEU A 142 -4.36 7.13 -3.70
N GLU A 143 -5.25 8.08 -3.97
CA GLU A 143 -5.60 9.14 -3.03
C GLU A 143 -7.03 8.94 -2.55
N TRP A 144 -7.24 9.01 -1.25
CA TRP A 144 -8.58 9.09 -0.69
C TRP A 144 -9.08 10.52 -0.78
N VAL A 145 -10.10 10.77 -1.60
CA VAL A 145 -10.75 12.08 -1.67
C VAL A 145 -12.04 12.00 -0.84
N CYS A 146 -12.15 12.84 0.19
CA CYS A 146 -13.44 13.07 0.83
C CYS A 146 -14.31 13.88 -0.16
N ASP A 147 -15.55 13.44 -0.42
CA ASP A 147 -16.45 13.92 -1.49
C ASP A 147 -16.71 15.45 -1.60
N ASP A 148 -16.16 16.28 -0.72
CA ASP A 148 -16.53 17.71 -0.61
C ASP A 148 -15.37 18.72 -0.83
N GLY A 149 -14.16 18.30 -1.23
CA GLY A 149 -13.09 19.27 -1.55
C GLY A 149 -12.00 18.72 -2.47
N VAL A 150 -11.67 19.46 -3.54
CA VAL A 150 -10.47 19.20 -4.33
C VAL A 150 -9.28 19.67 -3.48
N PRO A 151 -8.28 18.81 -3.17
CA PRO A 151 -7.08 19.28 -2.51
C PRO A 151 -6.47 20.49 -3.20
N GLY A 152 -6.19 21.55 -2.44
CA GLY A 152 -5.68 22.82 -2.99
C GLY A 152 -6.74 23.81 -3.48
N ASP A 153 -8.02 23.46 -3.57
CA ASP A 153 -9.13 24.40 -3.85
C ASP A 153 -9.48 25.12 -2.53
N MET A 154 -8.79 26.24 -2.29
CA MET A 154 -8.88 26.98 -1.02
C MET A 154 -10.07 27.93 -1.02
N ASN A 155 -10.53 28.37 -2.19
CA ASN A 155 -11.65 29.29 -2.32
C ASN A 155 -13.02 28.57 -2.50
N GLY A 156 -13.01 27.26 -2.75
CA GLY A 156 -14.18 26.39 -2.89
C GLY A 156 -14.91 26.57 -4.23
N ASP A 157 -14.23 27.04 -5.28
CA ASP A 157 -14.82 27.30 -6.59
C ASP A 157 -14.80 26.09 -7.54
N GLY A 158 -14.20 24.98 -7.10
CA GLY A 158 -14.06 23.73 -7.84
C GLY A 158 -12.82 23.68 -8.74
N PHE A 159 -11.97 24.70 -8.71
CA PHE A 159 -10.72 24.77 -9.45
C PHE A 159 -9.55 25.01 -8.48
N VAL A 160 -8.38 24.47 -8.83
CA VAL A 160 -7.11 24.81 -8.18
C VAL A 160 -6.32 25.67 -9.14
N ASN A 161 -6.26 26.97 -8.86
CA ASN A 161 -5.73 27.97 -9.78
C ASN A 161 -4.96 29.10 -9.09
N GLY A 162 -4.74 30.20 -9.81
CA GLY A 162 -3.96 31.35 -9.32
C GLY A 162 -4.59 32.06 -8.12
N GLU A 163 -5.90 31.96 -7.92
CA GLU A 163 -6.58 32.50 -6.74
C GLU A 163 -6.23 31.67 -5.50
N ASP A 164 -6.27 30.34 -5.59
CA ASP A 164 -5.88 29.44 -4.49
C ASP A 164 -4.41 29.58 -4.17
N PHE A 165 -3.54 29.64 -5.19
CA PHE A 165 -2.12 29.88 -4.97
C PHE A 165 -1.86 31.23 -4.29
N GLY A 166 -2.65 32.25 -4.63
CA GLY A 166 -2.60 33.53 -3.94
C GLY A 166 -2.94 33.41 -2.45
N GLN A 167 -3.95 32.62 -2.10
CA GLN A 167 -4.32 32.34 -0.71
C GLN A 167 -3.27 31.51 0.01
N PHE A 168 -2.74 30.48 -0.64
CA PHE A 168 -1.66 29.64 -0.13
C PHE A 168 -0.43 30.46 0.29
N LEU A 169 -0.03 31.44 -0.53
CA LEU A 169 1.10 32.32 -0.21
C LEU A 169 0.86 33.23 1.01
N VAL A 170 -0.40 33.50 1.38
CA VAL A 170 -0.73 34.22 2.62
C VAL A 170 -0.47 33.34 3.84
N GLU A 171 -0.72 32.04 3.69
CA GLU A 171 -0.55 31.04 4.74
C GLU A 171 0.88 30.49 4.83
N TRP A 172 1.79 30.86 3.93
CA TRP A 172 3.15 30.33 3.88
C TRP A 172 3.92 30.49 5.21
N GLY A 173 4.40 29.37 5.75
CA GLY A 173 5.12 29.31 7.03
C GLY A 173 4.23 29.43 8.27
N SER A 174 2.90 29.40 8.10
CA SER A 174 1.96 29.28 9.22
C SER A 174 1.97 27.86 9.82
N VAL A 175 1.32 27.73 10.97
CA VAL A 175 1.09 26.46 11.67
C VAL A 175 -0.42 26.29 11.86
N ASP A 176 -0.91 25.05 11.87
CA ASP A 176 -2.33 24.72 12.02
C ASP A 176 -3.25 25.46 11.00
N SER A 177 -2.76 25.63 9.76
CA SER A 177 -3.51 26.33 8.70
C SER A 177 -4.27 25.36 7.82
N VAL A 178 -5.29 25.86 7.14
CA VAL A 178 -6.02 25.10 6.12
C VAL A 178 -5.18 24.82 4.86
N ALA A 179 -4.05 25.52 4.72
CA ALA A 179 -3.07 25.31 3.66
C ALA A 179 -2.02 24.23 3.99
N ASP A 180 -2.06 23.66 5.20
CA ASP A 180 -1.26 22.49 5.60
C ASP A 180 -2.00 21.24 5.07
N PHE A 181 -1.70 20.90 3.83
CA PHE A 181 -2.38 19.84 3.09
C PHE A 181 -1.82 18.46 3.41
N ASN A 182 -0.56 18.38 3.84
CA ASN A 182 0.03 17.11 4.28
C ASN A 182 -0.16 16.85 5.78
N PHE A 183 -0.76 17.79 6.53
CA PHE A 183 -1.00 17.69 7.97
C PHE A 183 0.26 17.48 8.82
N ASP A 184 1.42 18.00 8.37
CA ASP A 184 2.67 17.90 9.12
C ASP A 184 2.86 19.00 10.17
N GLY A 185 1.93 19.96 10.20
CA GLY A 185 1.88 21.08 11.15
C GLY A 185 2.48 22.37 10.59
N ASN A 186 3.01 22.37 9.37
CA ASN A 186 3.64 23.52 8.73
C ASN A 186 3.14 23.72 7.30
N VAL A 187 2.97 24.97 6.88
CA VAL A 187 2.72 25.28 5.45
C VAL A 187 4.03 25.57 4.75
N ASP A 188 4.50 24.64 3.90
CA ASP A 188 5.80 24.76 3.23
C ASP A 188 5.82 24.24 1.77
N GLY A 189 7.01 23.86 1.29
CA GLY A 189 7.20 23.39 -0.08
C GLY A 189 6.50 22.07 -0.39
N PHE A 190 6.20 21.24 0.62
CA PHE A 190 5.44 20.00 0.43
C PHE A 190 3.98 20.29 0.11
N ASP A 191 3.35 21.22 0.84
CA ASP A 191 1.99 21.67 0.56
C ASP A 191 1.88 22.37 -0.79
N LEU A 192 2.91 23.14 -1.17
CA LEU A 192 2.97 23.71 -2.52
C LEU A 192 3.02 22.62 -3.59
N GLY A 193 3.76 21.53 -3.34
CA GLY A 193 3.80 20.37 -4.21
C GLY A 193 2.41 19.75 -4.41
N ILE A 194 1.66 19.60 -3.32
CA ILE A 194 0.27 19.13 -3.34
C ILE A 194 -0.61 20.10 -4.15
N LEU A 195 -0.61 21.39 -3.83
CA LEU A 195 -1.41 22.40 -4.56
C LEU A 195 -1.17 22.34 -6.06
N LEU A 196 0.10 22.27 -6.47
CA LEU A 196 0.48 22.20 -7.89
C LEU A 196 0.15 20.84 -8.53
N GLY A 197 0.14 19.75 -7.75
CA GLY A 197 -0.29 18.42 -8.19
C GLY A 197 -1.77 18.39 -8.58
N HIS A 198 -2.59 19.21 -7.94
CA HIS A 198 -4.02 19.33 -8.19
C HIS A 198 -4.42 20.47 -9.14
N TRP A 199 -3.45 21.18 -9.74
CA TRP A 199 -3.70 22.35 -10.59
C TRP A 199 -4.66 22.08 -11.75
N THR A 200 -5.73 22.87 -11.86
CA THR A 200 -6.76 22.71 -12.90
C THR A 200 -6.81 23.83 -13.94
N GLY A 201 -6.13 24.97 -13.71
CA GLY A 201 -6.05 26.07 -14.68
C GLY A 201 -6.56 27.42 -14.18
#